data_AF-A0A831YIS4-F1
#
_entry.id   AF-A0A831YIS4-F1
#
_cell.length_a   1.000
_cell.length_b   1.000
_cell.length_c   1.000
_cell.angle_alpha   90.00
_cell.angle_beta   90.00
_cell.angle_gamma   90.00
#
_symmetry.space_group_name_H-M   'P 1'
#
loop_
_entity.id
_entity.type
_entity.pdbx_description
1 polymer ?
#
loop_
_entity_poly.entity_id
_entity_poly.type
_entity_poly.pdbx_seq_one_letter_code
_entity_poly.pdbx_strand_id
1 'polypeptide(L)'
;MTTTASDLSRQLAGRAEAVCRHYLSKGWREGRYWLVGDVSNTPGRSLYVRLEGPDHGRGAAGHWRDAATGEHGDLLDLIGAALGHHRLVDTFDEARR
;
A
#
# COMPACT_ATOMS: atom_id res chain seq x y z
N MET A 1 -11.29 -15.93 -15.73
CA MET A 1 -10.05 -15.14 -15.94
C MET A 1 -9.31 -15.09 -14.62
N THR A 2 -8.08 -15.59 -14.55
CA THR A 2 -7.26 -15.55 -13.33
C THR A 2 -6.64 -14.17 -13.19
N THR A 3 -7.14 -13.34 -12.27
CA THR A 3 -6.55 -12.04 -11.93
C THR A 3 -5.11 -12.26 -11.47
N THR A 4 -4.14 -11.64 -12.14
CA THR A 4 -2.73 -11.74 -11.75
C THR A 4 -2.41 -10.81 -10.57
N ALA A 5 -1.30 -11.04 -9.86
CA ALA A 5 -0.82 -10.14 -8.81
C ALA A 5 -0.68 -8.69 -9.34
N SER A 6 -0.16 -8.56 -10.56
CA SER A 6 0.05 -7.26 -11.20
C SER A 6 -1.25 -6.55 -11.56
N ASP A 7 -2.30 -7.29 -11.98
CA ASP A 7 -3.62 -6.70 -12.24
C ASP A 7 -4.27 -6.18 -10.95
N LEU A 8 -4.07 -6.90 -9.86
CA LEU A 8 -4.62 -6.54 -8.56
C LEU A 8 -3.87 -5.34 -7.96
N SER A 9 -2.55 -5.33 -8.05
CA SER A 9 -1.70 -4.21 -7.66
C SER A 9 -2.12 -2.92 -8.38
N ARG A 10 -2.36 -2.98 -9.70
CA ARG A 10 -2.88 -1.84 -10.47
C ARG A 10 -4.25 -1.36 -10.00
N GLN A 11 -5.18 -2.28 -9.72
CA GLN A 11 -6.51 -1.91 -9.22
C GLN A 11 -6.44 -1.24 -7.85
N LEU A 12 -5.57 -1.74 -6.96
CA LEU A 12 -5.32 -1.13 -5.66
C LEU A 12 -4.68 0.25 -5.81
N ALA A 13 -3.72 0.41 -6.73
CA ALA A 13 -3.06 1.69 -7.00
C ALA A 13 -4.07 2.78 -7.39
N GLY A 14 -5.06 2.45 -8.22
CA GLY A 14 -6.16 3.36 -8.56
C GLY A 14 -7.07 3.73 -7.38
N ARG A 15 -6.97 3.01 -6.25
CA ARG A 15 -7.72 3.22 -5.01
C ARG A 15 -6.80 3.43 -3.80
N ALA A 16 -5.57 3.89 -4.03
CA ALA A 16 -4.52 3.93 -3.01
C ALA A 16 -4.93 4.68 -1.74
N GLU A 17 -5.63 5.81 -1.87
CA GLU A 17 -6.08 6.58 -0.69
C GLU A 17 -7.12 5.80 0.12
N ALA A 18 -8.03 5.09 -0.54
CA ALA A 18 -9.04 4.27 0.15
C ALA A 18 -8.37 3.10 0.91
N VAL A 19 -7.37 2.46 0.32
CA VAL A 19 -6.55 1.43 0.98
C VAL A 19 -5.85 2.01 2.21
N CYS A 20 -5.20 3.16 2.07
CA CYS A 20 -4.51 3.82 3.18
C CYS A 20 -5.48 4.20 4.31
N ARG A 21 -6.66 4.73 3.98
CA ARG A 21 -7.68 5.06 4.99
C ARG A 21 -8.17 3.83 5.76
N HIS A 22 -8.20 2.66 5.11
CA HIS A 22 -8.65 1.41 5.71
C HIS A 22 -7.59 0.79 6.63
N TYR A 23 -6.37 0.58 6.11
CA TYR A 23 -5.31 -0.13 6.83
C TYR A 23 -4.40 0.79 7.65
N LEU A 24 -4.21 2.03 7.21
CA LEU A 24 -3.27 3.01 7.78
C LEU A 24 -4.00 4.26 8.30
N SER A 25 -5.10 4.04 9.02
CA SER A 25 -6.03 5.08 9.48
C SER A 25 -5.44 6.13 10.43
N LYS A 26 -4.29 5.87 11.08
CA LYS A 26 -3.57 6.88 11.90
C LYS A 26 -2.66 7.78 11.07
N GLY A 27 -2.54 7.49 9.77
CA GLY A 27 -1.85 8.36 8.84
C GLY A 27 -2.70 9.51 8.33
N TRP A 28 -2.10 10.35 7.49
CA TRP A 28 -2.79 11.47 6.85
C TRP A 28 -2.30 11.69 5.42
N ARG A 29 -3.12 12.35 4.61
CA ARG A 29 -2.74 12.79 3.27
C ARG A 29 -1.91 14.06 3.35
N GLU A 30 -0.73 14.03 2.73
CA GLU A 30 0.13 15.18 2.51
C GLU A 30 0.48 15.29 1.02
N GLY A 31 -0.19 16.22 0.32
CA GLY A 31 -0.09 16.35 -1.13
C GLY A 31 -0.47 15.04 -1.84
N ARG A 32 0.49 14.47 -2.57
CA ARG A 32 0.34 13.21 -3.32
C ARG A 32 0.70 11.96 -2.53
N TYR A 33 0.94 12.10 -1.22
CA TYR A 33 1.38 11.01 -0.38
C TYR A 33 0.42 10.79 0.79
N TRP A 34 0.38 9.56 1.28
CA TRP A 34 -0.13 9.23 2.61
C TRP A 34 1.05 8.98 3.53
N LEU A 35 1.09 9.62 4.68
CA LEU A 35 2.16 9.47 5.68
C LEU A 35 1.63 8.71 6.90
N VAL A 36 2.42 7.78 7.41
CA VAL A 36 2.16 7.03 8.66
C VAL A 36 3.49 6.60 9.28
N GLY A 37 3.48 6.10 10.51
CA GLY A 37 4.68 5.62 11.18
C GLY A 37 5.25 4.38 10.52
N ASP A 38 4.45 3.34 10.35
CA ASP A 38 4.88 2.05 9.83
C ASP A 38 3.68 1.27 9.27
N VAL A 39 3.94 0.06 8.77
CA VAL A 39 2.92 -0.89 8.31
C VAL A 39 1.97 -1.33 9.41
N SER A 40 2.36 -1.21 10.69
CA SER A 40 1.52 -1.50 11.86
C SER A 40 0.58 -0.35 12.23
N ASN A 41 0.42 0.66 11.36
CA ASN A 41 -0.45 1.81 11.55
C ASN A 41 -0.13 2.57 12.85
N THR A 42 1.16 2.71 13.19
CA THR A 42 1.58 3.63 14.25
C THR A 42 1.54 5.08 13.74
N PRO A 43 1.26 6.08 14.60
CA PRO A 43 1.36 7.48 14.20
C PRO A 43 2.82 7.84 13.89
N GLY A 44 3.06 8.54 12.78
CA GLY A 44 4.42 8.92 12.39
C GLY A 44 4.49 9.32 10.92
N ARG A 45 5.71 9.41 10.38
CA ARG A 45 5.98 9.88 9.02
C ARG A 45 7.12 9.14 8.31
N SER A 46 7.52 7.98 8.84
CA SER A 46 8.58 7.15 8.25
C SER A 46 8.08 6.40 7.03
N LEU A 47 6.85 5.87 7.09
CA LEU A 47 6.20 5.21 5.96
C LEU A 47 5.42 6.22 5.14
N TYR A 48 5.63 6.20 3.82
CA TYR A 48 4.87 7.01 2.88
C TYR A 48 4.40 6.19 1.67
N VAL A 49 3.13 6.38 1.29
CA VAL A 49 2.49 5.75 0.13
C VAL A 49 2.20 6.81 -0.91
N ARG A 50 2.54 6.56 -2.17
CA ARG A 50 2.18 7.48 -3.27
C ARG A 50 0.72 7.25 -3.68
N LEU A 51 -0.08 8.30 -3.61
CA LEU A 51 -1.53 8.26 -3.91
C LEU A 51 -1.84 8.61 -5.37
N GLU A 52 -1.01 9.45 -5.99
CA GLU A 52 -1.21 9.93 -7.36
C GLU A 52 0.00 9.61 -8.23
N GLY A 53 -0.25 9.18 -9.46
CA GLY A 53 0.76 8.84 -10.45
C GLY A 53 0.17 8.13 -11.66
N PRO A 54 0.97 7.83 -12.70
CA PRO A 54 0.55 6.96 -13.80
C PRO A 54 0.22 5.55 -13.31
N ASP A 55 -0.53 4.78 -14.10
CA ASP A 55 -0.87 3.39 -13.77
C ASP A 55 0.35 2.45 -13.77
N HIS A 56 1.44 2.87 -14.42
CA HIS A 56 2.65 2.09 -14.57
C HIS A 56 3.88 2.98 -14.71
N GLY A 57 5.05 2.40 -14.40
CA GLY A 57 6.34 3.06 -14.56
C GLY A 57 6.74 3.95 -13.38
N ARG A 58 7.76 4.78 -13.62
CA ARG A 58 8.39 5.57 -12.56
C ARG A 58 7.41 6.58 -11.97
N GLY A 59 7.18 6.47 -10.67
CA GLY A 59 6.30 7.38 -9.94
C GLY A 59 4.83 7.02 -10.03
N ALA A 60 4.48 5.79 -10.42
CA ALA A 60 3.14 5.24 -10.33
C ALA A 60 2.58 5.29 -8.91
N ALA A 61 1.25 5.40 -8.79
CA ALA A 61 0.55 5.32 -7.51
C ALA A 61 0.66 3.90 -6.91
N GLY A 62 0.40 3.79 -5.60
CA GLY A 62 0.37 2.52 -4.87
C GLY A 62 1.72 2.00 -4.40
N HIS A 63 2.83 2.64 -4.76
CA HIS A 63 4.12 2.30 -4.17
C HIS A 63 4.30 2.94 -2.80
N TRP A 64 4.86 2.18 -1.87
CA TRP A 64 5.19 2.64 -0.53
C TRP A 64 6.66 2.42 -0.19
N ARG A 65 7.15 3.19 0.78
CA ARG A 65 8.47 3.01 1.39
C ARG A 65 8.42 3.45 2.84
N ASP A 66 9.10 2.70 3.71
CA ASP A 66 9.46 3.10 5.06
C ASP A 66 10.91 3.60 5.08
N ALA A 67 11.11 4.85 5.46
CA ALA A 67 12.44 5.47 5.53
C ALA A 67 13.27 5.02 6.74
N ALA A 68 12.63 4.50 7.80
CA ALA A 68 13.29 4.01 9.00
C ALA A 68 13.83 2.58 8.82
N THR A 69 13.07 1.69 8.15
CA THR A 69 13.48 0.30 7.93
C THR A 69 14.08 0.05 6.54
N GLY A 70 13.79 0.91 5.56
CA GLY A 70 14.16 0.71 4.16
C GLY A 70 13.22 -0.23 3.40
N GLU A 71 12.19 -0.78 4.07
CA GLU A 71 11.17 -1.60 3.45
C GLU A 71 10.37 -0.80 2.43
N HIS A 72 9.91 -1.48 1.40
CA HIS A 72 9.18 -0.89 0.29
C HIS A 72 8.44 -1.98 -0.47
N GLY A 73 7.45 -1.59 -1.25
CA GLY A 73 6.66 -2.52 -2.05
C GLY A 73 5.52 -1.83 -2.76
N ASP A 74 4.56 -2.62 -3.21
CA ASP A 74 3.25 -2.14 -3.66
C ASP A 74 2.18 -2.30 -2.57
N LEU A 75 0.93 -1.95 -2.89
CA LEU A 75 -0.17 -2.03 -1.92
C LEU A 75 -0.51 -3.47 -1.50
N LEU A 76 -0.19 -4.49 -2.29
CA LEU A 76 -0.36 -5.87 -1.86
C LEU A 76 0.64 -6.24 -0.77
N ASP A 77 1.90 -5.84 -0.96
CA ASP A 77 2.94 -6.02 0.06
C ASP A 77 2.56 -5.28 1.35
N LEU A 78 2.01 -4.06 1.22
CA LEU A 78 1.56 -3.25 2.36
C LEU A 78 0.42 -3.91 3.13
N ILE A 79 -0.61 -4.41 2.43
CA ILE A 79 -1.76 -5.08 3.08
C ILE A 79 -1.28 -6.36 3.77
N GLY A 80 -0.42 -7.15 3.12
CA GLY A 80 0.18 -8.33 3.73
C GLY A 80 0.95 -7.99 5.01
N ALA A 81 1.80 -6.96 4.96
CA ALA A 81 2.57 -6.49 6.11
C ALA A 81 1.67 -5.96 7.25
N ALA A 82 0.64 -5.17 6.92
CA ALA A 82 -0.28 -4.58 7.91
C ALA A 82 -1.14 -5.63 8.64
N LEU A 83 -1.45 -6.73 7.96
CA LEU A 83 -2.20 -7.85 8.53
C LEU A 83 -1.31 -8.90 9.22
N GLY A 84 0.02 -8.75 9.16
CA GLY A 84 0.96 -9.75 9.68
C GLY A 84 1.03 -11.02 8.84
N HIS A 85 0.52 -11.00 7.60
CA HIS A 85 0.64 -12.11 6.67
C HIS A 85 2.07 -12.14 6.10
N HIS A 86 2.85 -13.12 6.55
CA HIS A 86 4.18 -13.37 6.01
C HIS A 86 4.16 -14.00 4.60
N ARG A 87 2.98 -14.33 4.04
CA ARG A 87 2.83 -14.97 2.72
C ARG A 87 1.70 -14.35 1.89
N LEU A 88 2.01 -14.03 0.63
CA LEU A 88 1.12 -13.43 -0.38
C LEU A 88 -0.19 -14.18 -0.64
N VAL A 89 -0.27 -15.48 -0.31
CA VAL A 89 -1.45 -16.33 -0.53
C VAL A 89 -2.66 -15.87 0.29
N ASP A 90 -2.43 -15.36 1.50
CA ASP A 90 -3.52 -14.89 2.36
C ASP A 90 -4.05 -13.51 1.90
N THR A 91 -3.18 -12.67 1.34
CA THR A 91 -3.54 -11.35 0.77
C THR A 91 -4.49 -11.47 -0.42
N PHE A 92 -4.38 -12.55 -1.22
CA PHE A 92 -5.23 -12.73 -2.40
C PHE A 92 -6.69 -13.03 -2.08
N ASP A 93 -6.99 -13.71 -0.97
CA ASP A 93 -8.37 -14.00 -0.59
C ASP A 93 -9.08 -12.77 -0.03
N GLU A 94 -8.37 -11.90 0.72
CA GLU A 94 -8.96 -10.64 1.20
C GLU A 94 -9.13 -9.61 0.07
N ALA A 95 -8.17 -9.51 -0.85
CA ALA A 95 -8.29 -8.57 -1.97
C ALA A 95 -9.40 -8.95 -2.99
N ARG A 96 -9.97 -10.16 -2.86
CA ARG A 96 -11.16 -10.62 -3.60
C ARG A 96 -12.48 -10.37 -2.87
N ARG A 97 -12.45 -9.98 -1.59
CA ARG A 97 -13.63 -9.72 -0.76
C ARG A 97 -14.08 -8.26 -0.87
#